data_AF-A0A502FQY9-F1
#
_entry.id   AF-A0A502FQY9-F1
#
_cell.length_a   1.000
_cell.length_b   1.000
_cell.length_c   1.000
_cell.angle_alpha   90.00
_cell.angle_beta   90.00
_cell.angle_gamma   90.00
#
_symmetry.space_group_name_H-M   'P 1'
#
loop_
_entity.id
_entity.type
_entity.pdbx_description
1 polymer ?
#
loop_
_entity_poly.entity_id
_entity_poly.type
_entity_poly.pdbx_seq_one_letter_code
_entity_poly.pdbx_strand_id
1 'polypeptide(L)'
;MGQSLDQILAQVGDGDTINVSMVSNQDNGIASYAVGSLVFHKATGGVIFGGPRFHPARLESDPGQPFDMFFSDRRLAIDPPPAPGTFGRGPRQPFNANATEKLGVTISLGASPHVMQLSVFGSKSLVTLTPMGDLLVGLGPSLGNSAASVFVVAFLGITRPPH
;
A
#
# COMPACT_ATOMS: atom_id res chain seq x y z
N MET A 1 -3.78 18.46 -1.23
CA MET A 1 -3.35 18.43 0.18
C MET A 1 -3.80 17.10 0.75
N GLY A 2 -2.92 16.36 1.44
CA GLY A 2 -3.30 15.08 2.07
C GLY A 2 -4.28 15.31 3.22
N GLN A 3 -5.06 14.29 3.56
CA GLN A 3 -5.99 14.30 4.70
C GLN A 3 -5.46 13.36 5.80
N SER A 4 -5.64 13.72 7.06
CA SER A 4 -5.36 12.79 8.17
C SER A 4 -6.38 11.66 8.21
N LEU A 5 -6.02 10.55 8.86
CA LEU A 5 -6.93 9.43 9.07
C LEU A 5 -8.22 9.89 9.76
N ASP A 6 -8.14 10.74 10.77
CA ASP A 6 -9.32 11.24 11.49
C ASP A 6 -10.24 12.07 10.58
N GLN A 7 -9.68 12.89 9.69
CA GLN A 7 -10.45 13.66 8.71
C GLN A 7 -11.15 12.76 7.70
N ILE A 8 -10.50 11.69 7.26
CA ILE A 8 -11.08 10.68 6.37
C ILE A 8 -12.21 9.95 7.10
N LEU A 9 -11.96 9.47 8.33
CA LEU A 9 -12.92 8.72 9.12
C LEU A 9 -14.17 9.53 9.49
N ALA A 10 -14.05 10.85 9.61
CA ALA A 10 -15.18 11.75 9.82
C ALA A 10 -16.11 11.89 8.60
N GLN A 11 -15.62 11.59 7.38
CA GLN A 11 -16.32 11.86 6.12
C GLN A 11 -16.75 10.59 5.36
N VAL A 12 -16.11 9.46 5.65
CA VAL A 12 -16.24 8.22 4.89
C VAL A 12 -17.44 7.37 5.33
N GLY A 13 -18.24 6.92 4.36
CA GLY A 13 -19.32 5.96 4.50
C GLY A 13 -18.85 4.51 4.36
N ASP A 14 -19.64 3.55 4.84
CA ASP A 14 -19.33 2.13 4.62
C ASP A 14 -19.41 1.82 3.13
N GLY A 15 -18.40 1.17 2.57
CA GLY A 15 -18.27 0.91 1.14
C GLY A 15 -17.69 2.07 0.31
N ASP A 16 -17.42 3.23 0.91
CA ASP A 16 -16.70 4.31 0.21
C ASP A 16 -15.25 3.91 -0.04
N THR A 17 -14.68 4.46 -1.12
CA THR A 17 -13.31 4.20 -1.54
C THR A 17 -12.40 5.34 -1.13
N ILE A 18 -11.27 5.05 -0.50
CA ILE A 18 -10.25 6.03 -0.12
C ILE A 18 -9.03 5.87 -1.01
N ASN A 19 -8.65 6.94 -1.70
CA ASN A 19 -7.46 6.96 -2.54
C ASN A 19 -6.22 7.13 -1.64
N VAL A 20 -5.22 6.28 -1.84
CA VAL A 20 -4.04 6.19 -0.98
C VAL A 20 -2.78 6.12 -1.83
N SER A 21 -1.74 6.82 -1.37
CA SER A 21 -0.37 6.57 -1.80
C SER A 21 0.45 6.00 -0.65
N MET A 22 1.21 4.96 -0.94
CA MET A 22 2.14 4.35 0.00
C MET A 22 3.56 4.51 -0.51
N VAL A 23 4.50 4.76 0.39
CA VAL A 23 5.93 4.78 0.07
C VAL A 23 6.66 3.89 1.06
N SER A 24 7.61 3.11 0.57
CA SER A 24 8.52 2.34 1.40
C SER A 24 9.97 2.57 0.99
N ASN A 25 10.84 2.77 1.97
CA ASN A 25 12.29 2.80 1.73
C ASN A 25 12.83 1.40 2.02
N GLN A 26 12.88 0.57 0.99
CA GLN A 26 13.38 -0.79 1.08
C GLN A 26 14.87 -0.73 0.76
N ASP A 27 15.69 -1.25 1.66
CA ASP A 27 17.12 -1.49 1.40
C ASP A 27 17.97 -0.22 1.11
N ASN A 28 17.96 0.75 2.03
CA ASN A 28 18.95 1.85 2.12
C ASN A 28 19.21 2.63 0.81
N GLY A 29 18.26 2.58 -0.14
CA GLY A 29 18.46 3.11 -1.50
C GLY A 29 17.31 2.84 -2.50
N ILE A 30 16.45 1.84 -2.29
CA ILE A 30 15.33 1.55 -3.20
C ILE A 30 14.02 2.06 -2.60
N ALA A 31 13.57 3.23 -3.06
CA ALA A 31 12.21 3.69 -2.78
C ALA A 31 11.22 2.90 -3.65
N SER A 32 10.24 2.24 -3.04
CA SER A 32 9.04 1.77 -3.74
C SER A 32 7.87 2.69 -3.38
N TYR A 33 6.99 2.92 -4.34
CA TYR A 33 5.73 3.59 -4.07
C TYR A 33 4.59 2.81 -4.68
N ALA A 34 3.45 2.80 -4.01
CA ALA A 34 2.23 2.20 -4.49
C ALA A 34 1.11 3.22 -4.47
N VAL A 35 0.27 3.20 -5.50
CA VAL A 35 -0.94 4.02 -5.55
C VAL A 35 -2.13 3.12 -5.81
N GLY A 36 -3.24 3.46 -5.19
CA GLY A 36 -4.45 2.67 -5.30
C GLY A 36 -5.51 3.16 -4.35
N SER A 37 -6.48 2.28 -4.14
CA SER A 37 -7.72 2.62 -3.47
C SER A 37 -8.08 1.54 -2.46
N LEU A 38 -8.51 1.97 -1.26
CA LEU A 38 -8.97 1.07 -0.20
C LEU A 38 -10.46 1.29 0.03
N VAL A 39 -11.22 0.22 0.05
CA VAL A 39 -12.63 0.23 0.48
C VAL A 39 -12.67 0.32 1.99
N PHE A 40 -13.46 1.26 2.51
CA PHE A 40 -13.71 1.37 3.94
C PHE A 40 -14.83 0.43 4.37
N HIS A 41 -14.54 -0.35 5.40
CA HIS A 41 -15.51 -1.18 6.09
C HIS A 41 -15.67 -0.69 7.52
N LYS A 42 -16.87 -0.24 7.88
CA LYS A 42 -17.19 0.16 9.25
C LYS A 42 -17.04 -1.01 10.21
N ALA A 43 -16.76 -0.69 11.47
CA ALA A 43 -16.75 -1.70 12.52
C ALA A 43 -18.14 -2.36 12.61
N THR A 44 -18.17 -3.69 12.71
CA THR A 44 -19.40 -4.46 12.89
C THR A 44 -19.28 -5.31 14.15
N GLY A 45 -20.37 -5.55 14.87
CA GLY A 45 -20.38 -6.50 15.99
C GLY A 45 -20.58 -5.91 17.40
N GLY A 46 -20.76 -6.84 18.36
CA GLY A 46 -21.60 -6.65 19.55
C GLY A 46 -20.99 -6.09 20.83
N VAL A 47 -21.88 -5.81 21.78
CA VAL A 47 -21.62 -5.35 23.15
C VAL A 47 -21.95 -6.49 24.12
N ILE A 48 -20.95 -6.97 24.86
CA ILE A 48 -20.93 -7.75 26.14
C ILE A 48 -21.89 -8.96 26.36
N PHE A 49 -23.01 -9.12 25.65
CA PHE A 49 -23.99 -10.19 25.85
C PHE A 49 -24.44 -10.85 24.52
N GLY A 50 -23.62 -11.76 23.99
CA GLY A 50 -24.06 -12.69 22.93
C GLY A 50 -24.25 -12.11 21.52
N GLY A 51 -23.78 -10.89 21.28
CA GLY A 51 -23.79 -10.30 19.93
C GLY A 51 -22.80 -10.96 18.96
N PRO A 52 -22.92 -10.67 17.65
CA PRO A 52 -21.96 -11.16 16.66
C PRO A 52 -20.54 -10.72 16.99
N ARG A 53 -19.54 -11.48 16.52
CA ARG A 53 -18.11 -11.20 16.76
C ARG A 53 -17.80 -9.75 16.43
N PHE A 54 -17.06 -9.08 17.31
CA PHE A 54 -16.55 -7.74 17.05
C PHE A 54 -15.51 -7.80 15.93
N HIS A 55 -15.77 -7.04 14.87
CA HIS A 55 -14.86 -6.79 13.77
C HIS A 55 -14.50 -5.30 13.79
N PRO A 56 -13.21 -4.95 13.97
CA PRO A 56 -12.79 -3.56 13.94
C PRO A 56 -13.04 -2.96 12.54
N ALA A 57 -13.13 -1.63 12.48
CA ALA A 57 -13.16 -0.94 11.20
C ALA A 57 -11.89 -1.26 10.42
N ARG A 58 -11.97 -1.35 9.10
CA ARG A 58 -10.81 -1.66 8.26
C ARG A 58 -10.85 -0.97 6.90
N LEU A 59 -9.67 -0.81 6.33
CA LEU A 59 -9.44 -0.38 4.95
C LEU A 59 -8.91 -1.58 4.18
N GLU A 60 -9.48 -1.91 3.03
CA GLU A 60 -9.12 -3.12 2.29
C GLU A 60 -9.00 -2.84 0.79
N SER A 61 -7.92 -3.29 0.16
CA SER A 61 -7.77 -3.21 -1.30
C SER A 61 -8.76 -4.14 -1.98
N ASP A 62 -9.45 -3.68 -3.01
CA ASP A 62 -10.32 -4.52 -3.83
C ASP A 62 -9.46 -5.61 -4.55
N PRO A 63 -9.76 -6.90 -4.38
CA PRO A 63 -9.09 -7.98 -5.11
C PRO A 63 -9.17 -7.84 -6.64
N GLY A 64 -10.20 -7.15 -7.15
CA GLY A 64 -10.37 -6.82 -8.57
C GLY A 64 -9.56 -5.60 -9.02
N GLN A 65 -9.10 -4.76 -8.08
CA GLN A 65 -8.28 -3.57 -8.33
C GLN A 65 -7.15 -3.44 -7.29
N PRO A 66 -6.17 -4.37 -7.30
CA PRO A 66 -5.03 -4.29 -6.40
C PRO A 66 -4.16 -3.05 -6.70
N PHE A 67 -3.42 -2.60 -5.69
CA PHE A 67 -2.52 -1.46 -5.82
C PHE A 67 -1.45 -1.73 -6.88
N ASP A 68 -1.14 -0.70 -7.66
CA ASP A 68 0.00 -0.71 -8.57
C ASP A 68 1.24 -0.31 -7.78
N MET A 69 2.16 -1.26 -7.59
CA MET A 69 3.45 -1.01 -6.95
C MET A 69 4.53 -0.76 -7.99
N PHE A 70 5.22 0.36 -7.82
CA PHE A 70 6.33 0.80 -8.64
C PHE A 70 7.61 0.74 -7.82
N PHE A 71 8.63 0.07 -8.35
CA PHE A 71 9.99 0.13 -7.80
C PHE A 71 10.76 1.23 -8.53
N SER A 72 11.25 2.24 -7.79
CA SER A 72 11.89 3.42 -8.41
C SER A 72 13.22 3.13 -9.11
N ASP A 73 13.78 1.93 -8.94
CA ASP A 73 15.01 1.47 -9.60
C ASP A 73 14.77 0.86 -10.99
N ARG A 74 13.52 0.53 -11.37
CA ARG A 74 13.16 0.04 -12.71
C ARG A 74 13.08 1.21 -13.70
N ARG A 75 14.22 1.63 -14.26
CA ARG A 75 14.26 2.69 -15.29
C ARG A 75 13.54 2.22 -16.58
N LEU A 76 12.66 3.09 -17.08
CA LEU A 76 11.66 2.92 -18.14
C LEU A 76 12.14 2.43 -19.54
N ALA A 77 13.39 2.05 -19.74
CA ALA A 77 13.92 1.68 -21.05
C ALA A 77 14.12 0.16 -21.16
N ILE A 78 13.31 -0.51 -21.99
CA ILE A 78 13.77 -1.76 -22.61
C ILE A 78 14.88 -1.35 -23.57
N ASP A 79 16.14 -1.60 -23.22
CA ASP A 79 17.24 -1.30 -24.12
C ASP A 79 17.08 -2.14 -25.41
N PRO A 80 16.92 -1.50 -26.59
CA PRO A 80 16.96 -2.23 -27.84
C PRO A 80 18.30 -2.98 -27.94
N PRO A 81 18.35 -4.17 -28.57
CA PRO A 81 19.60 -4.90 -28.72
C PRO A 81 20.65 -4.01 -29.38
N PRO A 82 21.91 -4.03 -28.92
CA PRO A 82 22.96 -3.20 -29.50
C PRO A 82 23.10 -3.52 -30.99
N ALA A 83 23.42 -2.49 -31.79
CA ALA A 83 23.69 -2.68 -33.20
C ALA A 83 24.81 -3.72 -33.40
N PRO A 84 24.78 -4.55 -34.45
CA PRO A 84 25.80 -5.55 -34.70
C PRO A 84 27.21 -4.94 -34.64
N GLY A 85 28.11 -5.56 -33.87
CA GLY A 85 29.48 -5.08 -33.69
C GLY A 85 29.69 -3.99 -32.64
N THR A 86 28.67 -3.65 -31.84
CA THR A 86 28.82 -2.72 -30.70
C THR A 86 28.70 -3.43 -29.35
N PHE A 87 29.48 -2.97 -28.36
CA PHE A 87 29.27 -3.33 -26.97
C PHE A 87 28.19 -2.39 -26.41
N GLY A 88 27.03 -2.94 -26.01
CA GLY A 88 25.94 -2.16 -25.42
C GLY A 88 26.38 -1.37 -24.18
N ARG A 89 25.63 -0.31 -23.82
CA ARG A 89 25.94 0.51 -22.64
C ARG A 89 25.45 -0.19 -21.36
N GLY A 90 26.35 -0.86 -20.64
CA GLY A 90 26.13 -1.32 -19.26
C GLY A 90 25.30 -2.62 -19.08
N PRO A 91 25.06 -3.04 -17.82
CA PRO A 91 24.26 -4.23 -17.50
C PRO A 91 22.83 -4.09 -18.04
N ARG A 92 22.41 -5.02 -18.90
CA ARG A 92 21.07 -5.04 -19.52
C ARG A 92 20.01 -5.48 -18.51
N GLN A 93 18.87 -4.79 -18.44
CA GLN A 93 17.71 -5.21 -17.67
C GLN A 93 16.77 -6.06 -18.55
N PRO A 94 16.52 -7.34 -18.24
CA PRO A 94 15.79 -8.25 -19.13
C PRO A 94 14.25 -8.24 -18.96
N PHE A 95 13.64 -7.28 -18.24
CA PHE A 95 12.21 -7.28 -17.94
C PHE A 95 11.54 -5.88 -18.05
N ASN A 96 10.24 -5.85 -18.37
CA ASN A 96 9.44 -4.66 -18.70
C ASN A 96 8.83 -3.98 -17.45
N ALA A 97 8.96 -2.65 -17.32
CA ALA A 97 8.35 -1.85 -16.25
C ALA A 97 6.81 -1.71 -16.34
N ASN A 98 6.19 -2.15 -17.45
CA ASN A 98 4.73 -2.20 -17.60
C ASN A 98 4.07 -3.39 -16.86
N ALA A 99 4.86 -4.28 -16.26
CA ALA A 99 4.38 -5.26 -15.30
C ALA A 99 4.54 -4.68 -13.89
N THR A 100 3.63 -3.78 -13.50
CA THR A 100 3.53 -3.33 -12.10
C THR A 100 3.15 -4.52 -11.24
N GLU A 101 3.84 -4.67 -10.11
CA GLU A 101 3.49 -5.72 -9.17
C GLU A 101 2.19 -5.34 -8.47
N LYS A 102 1.37 -6.35 -8.21
CA LYS A 102 0.09 -6.15 -7.54
C LYS A 102 0.25 -6.31 -6.04
N LEU A 103 -0.23 -5.32 -5.31
CA LEU A 103 -0.14 -5.25 -3.86
C LEU A 103 -1.54 -5.34 -3.25
N GLY A 104 -1.73 -6.34 -2.38
CA GLY A 104 -2.90 -6.43 -1.51
C GLY A 104 -2.63 -5.74 -0.19
N VAL A 105 -3.56 -4.91 0.27
CA VAL A 105 -3.41 -4.12 1.50
C VAL A 105 -4.68 -4.26 2.34
N THR A 106 -4.51 -4.57 3.62
CA THR A 106 -5.59 -4.49 4.60
C THR A 106 -5.10 -3.75 5.83
N ILE A 107 -5.74 -2.67 6.22
CA ILE A 107 -5.40 -1.90 7.44
C ILE A 107 -6.54 -2.05 8.43
N SER A 108 -6.27 -2.70 9.56
CA SER A 108 -7.20 -2.80 10.69
C SER A 108 -7.07 -1.55 11.56
N LEU A 109 -8.17 -0.80 11.67
CA LEU A 109 -8.27 0.45 12.40
C LEU A 109 -8.73 0.16 13.85
N GLY A 110 -7.78 -0.23 14.69
CA GLY A 110 -7.97 -0.38 16.14
C GLY A 110 -7.55 0.87 16.92
N ALA A 111 -7.57 0.78 18.26
CA ALA A 111 -6.86 1.73 19.11
C ALA A 111 -5.37 1.72 18.71
N SER A 112 -4.80 2.90 18.45
CA SER A 112 -3.41 3.04 17.98
C SER A 112 -2.45 2.17 18.81
N PRO A 113 -1.56 1.39 18.17
CA PRO A 113 -1.24 1.44 16.75
C PRO A 113 -2.20 0.64 15.85
N HIS A 114 -2.36 1.09 14.60
CA HIS A 114 -3.10 0.37 13.56
C HIS A 114 -2.24 -0.76 12.99
N VAL A 115 -2.86 -1.80 12.44
CA VAL A 115 -2.12 -2.94 11.87
C VAL A 115 -2.41 -3.03 10.38
N MET A 116 -1.37 -2.92 9.57
CA MET A 116 -1.42 -3.14 8.12
C MET A 116 -0.89 -4.53 7.78
N GLN A 117 -1.70 -5.31 7.09
CA GLN A 117 -1.29 -6.53 6.41
C GLN A 117 -0.99 -6.20 4.94
N LEU A 118 0.24 -6.47 4.54
CA LEU A 118 0.73 -6.31 3.18
C LEU A 118 0.85 -7.67 2.51
N SER A 119 0.23 -7.85 1.35
CA SER A 119 0.28 -9.09 0.57
C SER A 119 0.96 -8.83 -0.78
N VAL A 120 2.12 -9.43 -1.00
CA VAL A 120 2.95 -9.25 -2.20
C VAL A 120 3.72 -10.55 -2.48
N PHE A 121 3.85 -10.95 -3.75
CA PHE A 121 4.55 -12.18 -4.14
C PHE A 121 4.09 -13.45 -3.38
N GLY A 122 2.80 -13.55 -3.05
CA GLY A 122 2.27 -14.66 -2.25
C GLY A 122 2.67 -14.66 -0.78
N SER A 123 3.48 -13.68 -0.34
CA SER A 123 3.90 -13.49 1.04
C SER A 123 3.01 -12.45 1.73
N LYS A 124 2.79 -12.65 3.04
CA LYS A 124 2.06 -11.70 3.89
C LYS A 124 2.99 -11.15 4.96
N SER A 125 3.01 -9.82 5.09
CA SER A 125 3.78 -9.10 6.09
C SER A 125 2.86 -8.25 6.95
N LEU A 126 3.18 -8.14 8.23
CA LEU A 126 2.46 -7.25 9.16
C LEU A 126 3.32 -6.03 9.47
N VAL A 127 2.71 -4.86 9.42
CA VAL A 127 3.33 -3.57 9.70
C VAL A 127 2.47 -2.83 10.73
N THR A 128 3.11 -2.40 11.80
CA THR A 128 2.45 -1.61 12.84
C THR A 128 2.55 -0.14 12.45
N LEU A 129 1.41 0.53 12.28
CA LEU A 129 1.30 1.90 11.81
C LEU A 129 0.86 2.83 12.93
N THR A 130 1.58 3.95 13.06
CA THR A 130 1.26 5.03 14.01
C THR A 130 0.92 6.31 13.25
N PRO A 131 -0.12 7.05 13.67
CA PRO A 131 -0.40 8.36 13.10
C PRO A 131 0.74 9.35 13.33
N MET A 132 1.15 10.07 12.28
CA MET A 132 2.13 11.16 12.33
C MET A 132 1.64 12.31 11.45
N GLY A 133 0.86 13.22 12.03
CA GLY A 133 0.16 14.27 11.29
C GLY A 133 -0.86 13.67 10.31
N ASP A 134 -0.72 14.01 9.03
CA ASP A 134 -1.61 13.52 7.97
C ASP A 134 -1.19 12.16 7.37
N LEU A 135 -0.23 11.48 8.00
CA LEU A 135 0.35 10.23 7.54
C LEU A 135 0.16 9.11 8.55
N LEU A 136 0.18 7.87 8.07
CA LEU A 136 0.47 6.70 8.91
C LEU A 136 1.87 6.22 8.61
N VAL A 137 2.68 6.06 9.66
CA VAL A 137 4.09 5.64 9.54
C VAL A 137 4.33 4.39 10.37
N GLY A 138 5.05 3.43 9.80
CA GLY A 138 5.38 2.19 10.50
C GLY A 138 6.69 1.58 10.07
N LEU A 139 7.21 0.70 10.91
CA LEU A 139 8.34 -0.17 10.59
C LEU A 139 7.80 -1.58 10.35
N GLY A 140 8.24 -2.18 9.25
CA GLY A 140 7.87 -3.54 8.86
C GLY A 140 9.07 -4.32 8.34
N PRO A 141 8.90 -5.62 8.06
CA PRO A 141 9.92 -6.38 7.38
C PRO A 141 10.21 -5.77 6.00
N SER A 142 11.46 -5.84 5.55
CA SER A 142 11.75 -5.54 4.15
C SER A 142 11.08 -6.59 3.26
N LEU A 143 10.62 -6.17 2.08
CA LEU A 143 10.21 -7.09 1.02
C LEU A 143 11.44 -7.51 0.18
N GLY A 144 12.62 -6.96 0.50
CA GLY A 144 13.94 -7.31 -0.02
C GLY A 144 14.87 -7.88 1.06
N ASN A 145 16.17 -7.60 0.96
CA ASN A 145 17.22 -8.20 1.80
C ASN A 145 17.60 -7.37 3.05
N SER A 146 16.90 -6.26 3.34
CA SER A 146 17.12 -5.46 4.57
C SER A 146 16.46 -6.05 5.82
N ALA A 147 17.04 -5.72 6.98
CA ALA A 147 16.52 -6.06 8.29
C ALA A 147 15.18 -5.37 8.64
N ALA A 148 14.91 -4.19 8.06
CA ALA A 148 13.65 -3.45 8.25
C ALA A 148 13.42 -2.42 7.14
N SER A 149 12.15 -2.06 6.94
CA SER A 149 11.71 -1.01 6.01
C SER A 149 10.73 -0.06 6.68
N VAL A 150 10.84 1.23 6.34
CA VAL A 150 9.85 2.25 6.73
C VAL A 150 8.71 2.20 5.72
N PHE A 151 7.48 2.26 6.22
CA PHE A 151 6.26 2.37 5.42
C PHE A 151 5.54 3.66 5.79
N VAL A 152 5.17 4.43 4.78
CA VAL A 152 4.40 5.67 4.92
C VAL A 152 3.14 5.53 4.08
N VAL A 153 1.99 5.82 4.67
CA VAL A 153 0.68 5.81 4.01
C VAL A 153 0.11 7.22 4.08
N ALA A 154 -0.26 7.77 2.93
CA ALA A 154 -0.91 9.08 2.82
C ALA A 154 -2.28 8.93 2.18
N PHE A 155 -3.27 9.62 2.73
CA PHE A 155 -4.64 9.64 2.20
C PHE A 155 -4.84 10.84 1.27
N LEU A 156 -5.28 10.56 0.06
CA LEU A 156 -5.38 11.54 -1.03
C LEU A 156 -6.81 12.07 -1.22
N GLY A 157 -7.81 11.35 -0.72
CA GLY A 157 -9.21 11.75 -0.77
C GLY A 157 -10.18 10.56 -0.79
N ILE A 158 -11.48 10.85 -0.82
CA ILE A 158 -12.56 9.87 -0.83
C ILE A 158 -13.26 9.91 -2.19
N THR A 159 -13.50 8.74 -2.78
CA THR A 159 -14.31 8.53 -3.97
C THR A 159 -15.55 7.73 -3.57
N ARG A 160 -16.74 8.24 -3.90
CA ARG A 160 -18.01 7.56 -3.61
C ARG A 160 -18.54 6.89 -4.88
N PRO A 161 -19.02 5.64 -4.82
CA PRO A 161 -19.72 5.04 -5.96
C PRO A 161 -21.00 5.85 -6.29
N PRO A 162 -21.41 5.92 -7.57
CA PRO A 162 -22.67 6.57 -7.93
C PRO A 162 -23.84 5.83 -7.26
N HIS A 163 -24.72 6.58 -6.60
CA HIS A 163 -25.94 6.10 -5.96
C HIS A 163 -27.01 5.70 -6.98
#